data_AF-A0A4U7KSC1-F1
#
_entry.id   AF-A0A4U7KSC1-F1
#
_cell.length_a   1.000
_cell.length_b   1.000
_cell.length_c   1.000
_cell.angle_alpha   90.00
_cell.angle_beta   90.00
_cell.angle_gamma   90.00
#
_symmetry.space_group_name_H-M   'P 1'
#
loop_
_entity.id
_entity.type
_entity.pdbx_description
1 polymer ?
#
loop_
_entity_poly.entity_id
_entity_poly.type
_entity_poly.pdbx_seq_one_letter_code
_entity_poly.pdbx_strand_id
1 'polypeptide(L)'
;MKFFSLLTAALASTVASSPLEARQANSSSIAVSSTSIASSSSASAPLTTASQAAGSGGAKNSTIINSYNSTLSYNSTATSNDSSVYGVGAAGFANVKKSKHPLNIVLTNDDSWASANIRALYYALRRAGHRVLLVAPSHNQSGKGGTVVFPTSLNITSEGRGGFVPVGAPYAGLNVSDPALRYFNGTPVATAGWALDNDAVYFFNASRNDTTAGVDLVVSGPNEGTNLGPFLYTLSGTIGASYFSVERSVPSIAFSASTDIRQYTTLNLSNPDDESVKIATYSSNFVTIVSDEAKRSNSSARILPLGIGLTVNYPKIAPTGNCSNLTWVHSRLTGKAIIDRFVLNATTGLPTYADLVSAGLNTCISGNCSLPGETDVIQNGKCQASASLYSVDYDAPTNATSDFVAALTSGISLLNSNVTSSSSNRTNSTTA
;
A
#
# COMPACT_ATOMS: atom_id res chain seq x y z
N MET A 1 21.34 13.33 25.41
CA MET A 1 21.61 14.78 25.60
C MET A 1 20.27 15.49 25.73
N LYS A 2 20.16 16.37 26.72
CA LYS A 2 18.98 17.17 27.11
C LYS A 2 18.76 18.37 26.14
N PHE A 3 17.58 19.01 26.34
CA PHE A 3 17.18 20.42 26.06
C PHE A 3 16.27 20.62 24.83
N PHE A 4 15.11 21.32 24.88
CA PHE A 4 14.58 22.35 25.80
C PHE A 4 13.03 22.28 25.96
N SER A 5 12.54 22.65 27.14
CA SER A 5 11.16 23.11 27.46
C SER A 5 11.21 24.57 27.91
N LEU A 6 10.03 25.23 27.96
CA LEU A 6 9.70 26.57 28.50
C LEU A 6 9.62 27.67 27.42
N LEU A 7 8.54 28.47 27.34
CA LEU A 7 8.03 29.31 28.43
C LEU A 7 6.52 29.58 28.33
N THR A 8 5.86 29.56 29.49
CA THR A 8 4.52 30.08 29.79
C THR A 8 4.55 31.58 30.09
N ALA A 9 3.45 32.29 29.82
CA ALA A 9 3.11 33.52 30.54
C ALA A 9 1.59 33.56 30.80
N ALA A 10 1.24 33.68 32.07
CA ALA A 10 -0.12 33.82 32.58
C ALA A 10 -0.51 35.30 32.67
N LEU A 11 -1.80 35.60 32.53
CA LEU A 11 -2.44 36.66 33.30
C LEU A 11 -3.66 36.09 34.03
N ALA A 12 -3.66 36.29 35.34
CA ALA A 12 -4.72 35.94 36.26
C ALA A 12 -5.81 37.03 36.27
N SER A 13 -7.05 36.61 36.44
CA SER A 13 -8.05 37.39 37.17
C SER A 13 -8.95 36.44 37.96
N THR A 14 -8.91 36.63 39.26
CA THR A 14 -9.56 35.90 40.35
C THR A 14 -11.06 36.18 40.44
N VAL A 15 -11.89 35.14 40.66
CA VAL A 15 -13.02 35.19 41.61
C VAL A 15 -13.11 33.81 42.28
N ALA A 16 -13.17 33.83 43.60
CA ALA A 16 -13.22 32.67 44.48
C ALA A 16 -14.66 32.28 44.83
N SER A 17 -14.92 30.99 44.98
CA SER A 17 -15.79 30.43 46.05
C SER A 17 -15.60 28.90 46.17
N SER A 18 -15.36 28.47 47.39
CA SER A 18 -14.89 27.17 47.88
C SER A 18 -16.01 26.08 47.96
N PRO A 19 -15.82 24.95 48.68
CA PRO A 19 -15.33 23.66 48.20
C PRO A 19 -16.37 22.52 48.37
N LEU A 20 -16.11 21.31 47.87
CA LEU A 20 -16.68 20.09 48.48
C LEU A 20 -15.89 18.83 48.12
N GLU A 21 -15.87 17.95 49.11
CA GLU A 21 -14.92 16.89 49.38
C GLU A 21 -14.97 15.68 48.43
N ALA A 22 -13.83 14.98 48.41
CA ALA A 22 -13.69 13.65 47.88
C ALA A 22 -14.55 12.64 48.66
N ARG A 23 -15.21 11.74 47.91
CA ARG A 23 -15.63 10.43 48.42
C ARG A 23 -15.25 9.35 47.41
N GLN A 24 -14.29 8.51 47.81
CA GLN A 24 -14.15 7.16 47.30
C GLN A 24 -15.38 6.33 47.70
N ALA A 25 -15.91 5.57 46.75
CA ALA A 25 -16.73 4.40 47.04
C ALA A 25 -16.34 3.27 46.08
N ASN A 26 -15.98 2.16 46.69
CA ASN A 26 -15.62 0.86 46.12
C ASN A 26 -16.92 0.11 45.75
N SER A 27 -16.96 -0.61 44.63
CA SER A 27 -17.59 -1.96 44.48
C SER A 27 -17.91 -2.36 43.02
N SER A 28 -17.21 -3.41 42.57
CA SER A 28 -17.64 -4.62 41.84
C SER A 28 -18.57 -4.60 40.60
N SER A 29 -18.13 -5.45 39.64
CA SER A 29 -18.84 -6.19 38.57
C SER A 29 -19.32 -5.35 37.36
N ILE A 30 -19.21 -5.76 36.10
CA ILE A 30 -19.48 -7.05 35.45
C ILE A 30 -18.63 -7.14 34.16
N ALA A 31 -18.11 -8.33 33.86
CA ALA A 31 -17.51 -8.67 32.57
C ALA A 31 -18.59 -8.73 31.48
N VAL A 32 -18.38 -8.03 30.37
CA VAL A 32 -19.20 -8.19 29.16
C VAL A 32 -18.29 -8.61 28.01
N SER A 33 -18.51 -9.84 27.56
CA SER A 33 -17.96 -10.43 26.34
C SER A 33 -18.16 -9.52 25.14
N SER A 34 -17.08 -9.15 24.46
CA SER A 34 -17.15 -8.61 23.10
C SER A 34 -17.26 -9.77 22.12
N THR A 35 -18.50 -10.12 21.78
CA THR A 35 -18.84 -11.01 20.66
C THR A 35 -18.49 -10.36 19.33
N SER A 36 -17.78 -11.12 18.52
CA SER A 36 -17.53 -10.93 17.09
C SER A 36 -18.82 -10.65 16.30
N ILE A 37 -18.85 -9.54 15.57
CA ILE A 37 -19.90 -9.26 14.57
C ILE A 37 -19.49 -9.92 13.26
N ALA A 38 -20.21 -10.98 12.92
CA ALA A 38 -20.15 -11.68 11.66
C ALA A 38 -20.83 -10.87 10.55
N SER A 39 -20.19 -10.81 9.39
CA SER A 39 -20.73 -10.33 8.13
C SER A 39 -21.63 -11.39 7.48
N SER A 40 -22.90 -11.07 7.24
CA SER A 40 -23.86 -11.95 6.54
C SER A 40 -24.06 -11.57 5.06
N SER A 41 -23.37 -12.32 4.20
CA SER A 41 -23.73 -12.97 2.92
C SER A 41 -24.85 -12.48 1.97
N SER A 42 -24.52 -12.50 0.67
CA SER A 42 -25.20 -13.25 -0.41
C SER A 42 -24.14 -13.62 -1.48
N ALA A 43 -24.09 -14.76 -2.18
CA ALA A 43 -25.00 -15.87 -2.41
C ALA A 43 -24.23 -17.21 -2.64
N SER A 44 -24.97 -18.31 -2.51
CA SER A 44 -24.54 -19.70 -2.30
C SER A 44 -23.97 -20.44 -3.52
N ALA A 45 -22.97 -21.31 -3.28
CA ALA A 45 -22.64 -22.48 -4.10
C ALA A 45 -22.30 -23.66 -3.15
N PRO A 46 -22.56 -24.93 -3.52
CA PRO A 46 -22.71 -26.03 -2.57
C PRO A 46 -21.37 -26.54 -2.01
N LEU A 47 -21.32 -26.74 -0.69
CA LEU A 47 -20.22 -27.38 0.03
C LEU A 47 -20.25 -28.90 -0.20
N THR A 48 -19.20 -29.43 -0.83
CA THR A 48 -18.79 -30.83 -0.65
C THR A 48 -17.87 -30.92 0.57
N THR A 49 -18.26 -31.75 1.52
CA THR A 49 -17.57 -32.01 2.79
C THR A 49 -16.31 -32.84 2.57
N ALA A 50 -15.14 -32.22 2.65
CA ALA A 50 -13.87 -32.93 2.83
C ALA A 50 -13.54 -33.02 4.32
N SER A 51 -13.68 -34.22 4.87
CA SER A 51 -13.24 -34.63 6.20
C SER A 51 -11.75 -34.36 6.39
N GLN A 52 -11.38 -33.50 7.36
CA GLN A 52 -10.02 -33.41 7.89
C GLN A 52 -9.86 -34.45 9.00
N ALA A 53 -9.05 -35.48 8.74
CA ALA A 53 -8.55 -36.37 9.78
C ALA A 53 -7.44 -35.66 10.56
N ALA A 54 -7.60 -35.59 11.88
CA ALA A 54 -6.58 -35.16 12.81
C ALA A 54 -5.36 -36.11 12.74
N GLY A 55 -4.21 -35.57 12.36
CA GLY A 55 -2.91 -36.25 12.38
C GLY A 55 -1.95 -35.52 13.32
N SER A 56 -1.25 -36.29 14.14
CA SER A 56 -0.47 -35.92 15.33
C SER A 56 0.67 -34.94 15.09
N GLY A 57 1.04 -34.22 16.16
CA GLY A 57 2.07 -33.20 16.17
C GLY A 57 3.49 -33.67 15.85
N GLY A 58 4.32 -32.68 15.50
CA GLY A 58 5.77 -32.82 15.32
C GLY A 58 6.31 -32.16 14.05
N ALA A 59 6.35 -30.82 14.02
CA ALA A 59 7.28 -29.94 13.27
C ALA A 59 6.64 -28.57 12.99
N LYS A 60 6.63 -27.66 13.98
CA LYS A 60 6.33 -26.23 13.76
C LYS A 60 7.57 -25.42 14.17
N ASN A 61 7.99 -24.47 13.33
CA ASN A 61 9.03 -23.43 13.56
C ASN A 61 10.53 -23.78 13.35
N SER A 62 10.94 -24.23 12.16
CA SER A 62 12.35 -24.11 11.73
C SER A 62 12.57 -23.15 10.55
N THR A 63 11.54 -22.45 10.06
CA THR A 63 11.59 -21.77 8.75
C THR A 63 11.52 -20.24 8.83
N ILE A 64 11.28 -19.63 9.99
CA ILE A 64 11.23 -18.18 10.16
C ILE A 64 12.17 -17.74 11.28
N ILE A 65 13.03 -16.78 10.99
CA ILE A 65 13.92 -16.14 11.98
C ILE A 65 13.82 -14.62 11.86
N ASN A 66 14.37 -13.90 12.84
CA ASN A 66 14.44 -12.44 12.81
C ASN A 66 15.21 -11.96 11.56
N SER A 67 14.63 -11.02 10.81
CA SER A 67 15.29 -10.44 9.64
C SER A 67 16.33 -9.38 10.00
N TYR A 68 16.19 -8.72 11.14
CA TYR A 68 17.15 -7.74 11.62
C TYR A 68 18.40 -8.43 12.16
N ASN A 69 19.57 -8.06 11.63
CA ASN A 69 20.89 -8.51 12.08
C ASN A 69 21.15 -10.03 11.98
N SER A 70 20.41 -10.76 11.14
CA SER A 70 20.69 -12.16 10.81
C SER A 70 21.76 -12.26 9.74
N THR A 71 22.74 -13.16 9.87
CA THR A 71 23.78 -13.42 8.84
C THR A 71 23.17 -13.82 7.49
N LEU A 72 21.99 -14.46 7.49
CA LEU A 72 21.23 -14.78 6.27
C LEU A 72 20.67 -13.54 5.57
N SER A 73 20.52 -12.42 6.27
CA SER A 73 20.08 -11.14 5.69
C SER A 73 21.16 -10.46 4.84
N TYR A 74 22.43 -10.80 5.05
CA TYR A 74 23.59 -10.20 4.38
C TYR A 74 24.09 -11.03 3.19
N ASN A 75 23.81 -12.34 3.16
CA ASN A 75 24.45 -13.31 2.25
C ASN A 75 23.56 -13.84 1.12
N SER A 76 22.45 -13.17 0.80
CA SER A 76 21.63 -13.57 -0.34
C SER A 76 22.30 -13.18 -1.66
N THR A 77 23.25 -14.00 -2.12
CA THR A 77 23.73 -14.02 -3.51
C THR A 77 22.71 -14.64 -4.46
N ALA A 78 21.42 -14.66 -4.09
CA ALA A 78 20.34 -15.26 -4.86
C ALA A 78 20.19 -14.49 -6.17
N THR A 79 20.98 -14.91 -7.15
CA THR A 79 21.01 -14.33 -8.49
C THR A 79 19.67 -14.59 -9.17
N SER A 80 19.38 -13.76 -10.15
CA SER A 80 18.07 -13.65 -10.76
C SER A 80 17.64 -14.81 -11.66
N ASN A 81 18.39 -15.91 -11.68
CA ASN A 81 18.06 -17.08 -12.51
C ASN A 81 18.35 -18.41 -11.80
N ASP A 82 18.53 -18.41 -10.48
CA ASP A 82 18.76 -19.66 -9.77
C ASP A 82 17.47 -20.50 -9.74
N SER A 83 17.37 -21.45 -10.66
CA SER A 83 16.25 -22.39 -10.75
C SER A 83 16.15 -23.34 -9.57
N SER A 84 17.18 -23.38 -8.69
CA SER A 84 17.12 -24.11 -7.43
C SER A 84 16.23 -23.42 -6.39
N VAL A 85 15.93 -22.13 -6.57
CA VAL A 85 14.97 -21.43 -5.72
C VAL A 85 13.56 -21.91 -6.08
N TYR A 86 12.88 -22.45 -5.06
CA TYR A 86 11.50 -22.91 -5.15
C TYR A 86 10.62 -21.89 -5.87
N GLY A 87 9.82 -22.35 -6.82
CA GLY A 87 8.85 -21.53 -7.56
C GLY A 87 9.39 -20.75 -8.76
N VAL A 88 10.66 -20.33 -8.77
CA VAL A 88 11.25 -19.56 -9.90
C VAL A 88 11.34 -20.41 -11.17
N GLY A 89 11.63 -21.70 -11.04
CA GLY A 89 11.70 -22.64 -12.18
C GLY A 89 10.35 -23.14 -12.71
N ALA A 90 9.23 -22.79 -12.08
CA ALA A 90 7.96 -23.46 -12.29
C ALA A 90 7.36 -23.23 -13.70
N ALA A 91 6.69 -24.27 -14.23
CA ALA A 91 6.16 -24.27 -15.59
C ALA A 91 5.08 -23.22 -15.85
N GLY A 92 4.32 -22.82 -14.82
CA GLY A 92 3.29 -21.78 -14.95
C GLY A 92 3.85 -20.41 -15.37
N PHE A 93 5.14 -20.17 -15.12
CA PHE A 93 5.82 -18.93 -15.50
C PHE A 93 6.57 -19.02 -16.85
N ALA A 94 6.24 -20.00 -17.70
CA ALA A 94 6.87 -20.16 -19.03
C ALA A 94 6.72 -18.91 -19.92
N ASN A 95 5.65 -18.13 -19.74
CA ASN A 95 5.35 -16.92 -20.53
C ASN A 95 5.91 -15.62 -19.93
N VAL A 96 6.69 -15.70 -18.84
CA VAL A 96 7.38 -14.53 -18.28
C VAL A 96 8.48 -14.08 -19.23
N LYS A 97 8.50 -12.79 -19.56
CA LYS A 97 9.52 -12.15 -20.39
C LYS A 97 10.78 -11.91 -19.58
N LYS A 98 11.94 -12.15 -20.20
CA LYS A 98 13.25 -11.89 -19.61
C LYS A 98 13.61 -10.43 -19.80
N SER A 99 14.10 -9.80 -18.73
CA SER A 99 14.58 -8.42 -18.75
C SER A 99 15.92 -8.31 -19.44
N LYS A 100 16.08 -7.26 -20.25
CA LYS A 100 17.36 -6.83 -20.82
C LYS A 100 18.16 -5.99 -19.83
N HIS A 101 17.47 -5.29 -18.93
CA HIS A 101 18.05 -4.46 -17.89
C HIS A 101 17.56 -4.90 -16.50
N PRO A 102 18.14 -5.98 -15.92
CA PRO A 102 17.82 -6.45 -14.57
C PRO A 102 17.77 -5.32 -13.54
N LEU A 103 16.84 -5.43 -12.59
CA LEU A 103 16.54 -4.41 -11.59
C LEU A 103 16.71 -4.99 -10.17
N ASN A 104 17.09 -4.15 -9.23
CA ASN A 104 16.87 -4.36 -7.80
C ASN A 104 15.45 -3.91 -7.44
N ILE A 105 14.58 -4.86 -7.11
CA ILE A 105 13.16 -4.61 -6.84
C ILE A 105 12.86 -4.90 -5.37
N VAL A 106 12.26 -3.93 -4.69
CA VAL A 106 11.53 -4.19 -3.45
C VAL A 106 10.06 -4.47 -3.80
N LEU A 107 9.54 -5.61 -3.37
CA LEU A 107 8.17 -6.03 -3.56
C LEU A 107 7.43 -5.97 -2.22
N THR A 108 6.32 -5.24 -2.16
CA THR A 108 5.45 -5.10 -0.98
C THR A 108 3.97 -5.25 -1.38
N ASN A 109 3.06 -5.17 -0.42
CA ASN A 109 1.61 -5.06 -0.62
C ASN A 109 0.92 -4.60 0.68
N ASP A 110 -0.40 -4.66 0.71
CA ASP A 110 -1.21 -4.57 1.93
C ASP A 110 -1.98 -5.86 2.28
N ASP A 111 -2.05 -6.86 1.41
CA ASP A 111 -2.78 -8.12 1.69
C ASP A 111 -2.06 -9.09 2.65
N SER A 112 -0.77 -8.87 2.89
CA SER A 112 0.20 -9.70 3.62
C SER A 112 1.22 -10.43 2.74
N TRP A 113 2.41 -10.68 3.29
CA TRP A 113 3.47 -11.54 2.73
C TRP A 113 3.02 -12.96 2.38
N ALA A 114 1.90 -13.41 2.96
CA ALA A 114 1.34 -14.74 2.76
C ALA A 114 0.21 -14.80 1.71
N SER A 115 -0.13 -13.69 1.06
CA SER A 115 -1.13 -13.72 -0.02
C SER A 115 -0.59 -14.44 -1.26
N ALA A 116 -1.48 -15.09 -2.02
CA ALA A 116 -1.08 -15.82 -3.22
C ALA A 116 -0.54 -14.90 -4.32
N ASN A 117 -1.16 -13.73 -4.50
CA ASN A 117 -0.79 -12.79 -5.56
C ASN A 117 0.65 -12.26 -5.41
N ILE A 118 1.04 -11.75 -4.23
CA ILE A 118 2.39 -11.22 -4.03
C ILE A 118 3.45 -12.34 -4.14
N ARG A 119 3.14 -13.55 -3.70
CA ARG A 119 4.04 -14.70 -3.80
C ARG A 119 4.22 -15.17 -5.24
N ALA A 120 3.16 -15.19 -6.04
CA ALA A 120 3.26 -15.48 -7.46
C ALA A 120 4.08 -14.39 -8.18
N LEU A 121 3.85 -13.10 -7.89
CA LEU A 121 4.60 -12.01 -8.50
C LEU A 121 6.07 -12.03 -8.12
N TYR A 122 6.40 -12.37 -6.89
CA TYR A 122 7.77 -12.58 -6.45
C TYR A 122 8.51 -13.58 -7.33
N TYR A 123 7.93 -14.77 -7.56
CA TYR A 123 8.54 -15.78 -8.41
C TYR A 123 8.59 -15.36 -9.89
N ALA A 124 7.57 -14.67 -10.38
CA ALA A 124 7.53 -14.18 -11.76
C ALA A 124 8.61 -13.10 -12.02
N LEU A 125 8.78 -12.12 -11.13
CA LEU A 125 9.82 -11.08 -11.26
C LEU A 125 11.23 -11.68 -11.17
N ARG A 126 11.43 -12.67 -10.29
CA ARG A 126 12.68 -13.44 -10.27
C ARG A 126 12.85 -14.23 -11.56
N ARG A 127 11.81 -14.91 -12.05
CA ARG A 127 11.83 -15.59 -13.35
C ARG A 127 12.18 -14.64 -14.50
N ALA A 128 11.80 -13.37 -14.43
CA ALA A 128 12.15 -12.37 -15.43
C ALA A 128 13.63 -11.96 -15.41
N GLY A 129 14.39 -12.31 -14.38
CA GLY A 129 15.80 -11.93 -14.27
C GLY A 129 16.07 -10.72 -13.36
N HIS A 130 15.10 -10.29 -12.56
CA HIS A 130 15.31 -9.25 -11.53
C HIS A 130 15.83 -9.82 -10.20
N ARG A 131 16.49 -8.98 -9.40
CA ARG A 131 16.80 -9.27 -7.99
C ARG A 131 15.67 -8.73 -7.14
N VAL A 132 14.93 -9.60 -6.46
CA VAL A 132 13.69 -9.22 -5.78
C VAL A 132 13.80 -9.49 -4.28
N LEU A 133 13.54 -8.47 -3.47
CA LEU A 133 13.33 -8.56 -2.04
C LEU A 133 11.85 -8.33 -1.75
N LEU A 134 11.14 -9.33 -1.25
CA LEU A 134 9.77 -9.18 -0.78
C LEU A 134 9.79 -8.84 0.70
N VAL A 135 9.22 -7.70 1.06
CA VAL A 135 8.90 -7.33 2.45
C VAL A 135 7.46 -6.84 2.46
N ALA A 136 6.58 -7.57 3.12
CA ALA A 136 5.15 -7.27 3.15
C ALA A 136 4.57 -7.42 4.56
N PRO A 137 3.39 -6.83 4.84
CA PRO A 137 2.79 -6.94 6.16
C PRO A 137 2.60 -8.39 6.64
N SER A 138 2.73 -8.65 7.94
CA SER A 138 2.39 -9.96 8.53
C SER A 138 0.89 -10.23 8.54
N HIS A 139 0.08 -9.17 8.56
CA HIS A 139 -1.39 -9.20 8.59
C HIS A 139 -1.97 -8.54 7.34
N ASN A 140 -3.26 -8.77 7.08
CA ASN A 140 -3.99 -7.98 6.11
C ASN A 140 -4.11 -6.52 6.61
N GLN A 141 -3.82 -5.57 5.72
CA GLN A 141 -3.77 -4.12 5.98
C GLN A 141 -4.51 -3.33 4.88
N SER A 142 -5.52 -3.91 4.26
CA SER A 142 -6.38 -3.21 3.29
C SER A 142 -7.03 -1.97 3.93
N GLY A 143 -7.20 -0.91 3.15
CA GLY A 143 -7.88 0.32 3.61
C GLY A 143 -7.03 1.23 4.52
N LYS A 144 -5.71 1.05 4.57
CA LYS A 144 -4.81 1.86 5.41
C LYS A 144 -4.31 3.13 4.74
N GLY A 145 -4.50 3.32 3.44
CA GLY A 145 -4.02 4.49 2.70
C GLY A 145 -2.55 4.80 3.01
N GLY A 146 -2.26 6.07 3.27
CA GLY A 146 -0.94 6.55 3.71
C GLY A 146 -0.60 6.35 5.21
N THR A 147 -1.39 5.58 5.97
CA THR A 147 -1.19 5.44 7.42
C THR A 147 0.16 4.81 7.75
N VAL A 148 0.87 5.35 8.74
CA VAL A 148 2.13 4.81 9.27
C VAL A 148 1.93 4.33 10.70
N VAL A 149 1.93 3.01 10.91
CA VAL A 149 1.96 2.40 12.25
C VAL A 149 3.07 1.37 12.30
N PHE A 150 3.98 1.58 13.24
CA PHE A 150 5.08 0.68 13.56
C PHE A 150 4.66 -0.36 14.62
N PRO A 151 5.36 -1.50 14.70
CA PRO A 151 5.15 -2.45 15.78
C PRO A 151 5.43 -1.81 17.14
N THR A 152 4.58 -2.08 18.12
CA THR A 152 4.72 -1.61 19.51
C THR A 152 5.29 -2.68 20.45
N SER A 153 5.63 -3.85 19.90
CA SER A 153 6.18 -5.00 20.61
C SER A 153 7.30 -5.62 19.79
N LEU A 154 8.29 -6.23 20.46
CA LEU A 154 9.34 -6.99 19.80
C LEU A 154 8.81 -8.25 19.11
N ASN A 155 7.64 -8.72 19.54
CA ASN A 155 7.03 -9.94 19.06
C ASN A 155 5.60 -9.69 18.58
N ILE A 156 5.17 -10.50 17.62
CA ILE A 156 3.83 -10.59 17.06
C ILE A 156 2.85 -10.95 18.18
N THR A 157 1.84 -10.10 18.37
CA THR A 157 0.83 -10.24 19.44
C THR A 157 -0.47 -10.88 18.96
N SER A 158 -0.68 -10.99 17.66
CA SER A 158 -1.81 -11.66 17.01
C SER A 158 -1.30 -12.46 15.82
N GLU A 159 -1.90 -13.62 15.54
CA GLU A 159 -1.46 -14.44 14.41
C GLU A 159 -1.57 -13.68 13.09
N GLY A 160 -0.47 -13.67 12.33
CA GLY A 160 -0.46 -13.15 10.96
C GLY A 160 -1.40 -13.94 10.04
N ARG A 161 -1.60 -13.43 8.82
CA ARG A 161 -2.53 -14.04 7.86
C ARG A 161 -2.28 -15.55 7.73
N GLY A 162 -3.33 -16.35 7.88
CA GLY A 162 -3.27 -17.82 7.77
C GLY A 162 -2.44 -18.53 8.84
N GLY A 163 -2.05 -17.85 9.92
CA GLY A 163 -1.17 -18.41 10.97
C GLY A 163 0.28 -18.60 10.52
N PHE A 164 0.67 -18.06 9.35
CA PHE A 164 2.03 -18.22 8.81
C PHE A 164 3.08 -17.40 9.58
N VAL A 165 2.63 -16.46 10.41
CA VAL A 165 3.45 -15.79 11.41
C VAL A 165 2.78 -16.00 12.77
N PRO A 166 3.25 -16.95 13.60
CA PRO A 166 2.61 -17.26 14.88
C PRO A 166 2.83 -16.14 15.91
N VAL A 167 1.95 -16.08 16.92
CA VAL A 167 2.18 -15.25 18.11
C VAL A 167 3.53 -15.60 18.75
N GLY A 168 4.27 -14.58 19.16
CA GLY A 168 5.62 -14.74 19.71
C GLY A 168 6.74 -14.73 18.66
N ALA A 169 6.45 -14.79 17.36
CA ALA A 169 7.44 -14.52 16.32
C ALA A 169 7.95 -13.06 16.39
N PRO A 170 9.15 -12.73 15.90
CA PRO A 170 9.64 -11.34 15.91
C PRO A 170 8.76 -10.41 15.06
N TYR A 171 8.77 -9.10 15.32
CA TYR A 171 7.98 -8.14 14.52
C TYR A 171 8.43 -8.06 13.05
N ALA A 172 9.67 -8.43 12.75
CA ALA A 172 10.22 -8.53 11.41
C ALA A 172 10.93 -9.87 11.27
N GLY A 173 10.60 -10.62 10.22
CA GLY A 173 11.14 -11.96 10.03
C GLY A 173 11.37 -12.32 8.57
N LEU A 174 12.26 -13.28 8.34
CA LEU A 174 12.57 -13.82 7.02
C LEU A 174 12.34 -15.33 6.97
N ASN A 175 12.05 -15.84 5.77
CA ASN A 175 12.04 -17.25 5.49
C ASN A 175 13.48 -17.79 5.37
N VAL A 176 13.83 -18.83 6.13
CA VAL A 176 15.20 -19.38 6.16
C VAL A 176 15.59 -20.01 4.82
N SER A 177 14.66 -20.69 4.15
CA SER A 177 14.90 -21.34 2.85
C SER A 177 14.97 -20.34 1.70
N ASP A 178 14.36 -19.17 1.84
CA ASP A 178 14.48 -18.05 0.90
C ASP A 178 14.49 -16.71 1.65
N PRO A 179 15.68 -16.22 2.05
CA PRO A 179 15.83 -15.01 2.87
C PRO A 179 15.36 -13.70 2.21
N ALA A 180 15.01 -13.74 0.92
CA ALA A 180 14.39 -12.64 0.20
C ALA A 180 12.88 -12.54 0.45
N LEU A 181 12.26 -13.53 1.10
CA LEU A 181 10.85 -13.51 1.50
C LEU A 181 10.74 -13.10 2.97
N ARG A 182 10.30 -11.88 3.23
CA ARG A 182 10.24 -11.28 4.58
C ARG A 182 8.86 -10.73 4.90
N TYR A 183 8.59 -10.59 6.18
CA TYR A 183 7.44 -9.85 6.68
C TYR A 183 7.84 -8.74 7.65
N PHE A 184 6.95 -7.77 7.80
CA PHE A 184 7.01 -6.73 8.82
C PHE A 184 5.64 -6.54 9.49
N ASN A 185 5.61 -6.35 10.80
CA ASN A 185 4.38 -6.12 11.56
C ASN A 185 4.02 -4.63 11.62
N GLY A 186 3.64 -4.06 10.47
CA GLY A 186 3.24 -2.66 10.37
C GLY A 186 2.24 -2.42 9.25
N THR A 187 1.87 -1.15 9.06
CA THR A 187 1.08 -0.74 7.88
C THR A 187 1.90 -0.86 6.60
N PRO A 188 1.27 -0.78 5.41
CA PRO A 188 1.96 -0.94 4.14
C PRO A 188 3.07 0.10 3.92
N VAL A 189 2.81 1.35 4.31
CA VAL A 189 3.82 2.42 4.28
C VAL A 189 4.97 2.14 5.25
N ALA A 190 4.67 1.77 6.50
CA ALA A 190 5.71 1.42 7.48
C ALA A 190 6.55 0.22 7.00
N THR A 191 5.92 -0.73 6.31
CA THR A 191 6.58 -1.89 5.72
C THR A 191 7.50 -1.50 4.56
N ALA A 192 7.05 -0.64 3.65
CA ALA A 192 7.88 -0.12 2.57
C ALA A 192 9.08 0.68 3.10
N GLY A 193 8.87 1.52 4.12
CA GLY A 193 9.95 2.21 4.83
C GLY A 193 10.94 1.25 5.47
N TRP A 194 10.46 0.24 6.20
CA TRP A 194 11.32 -0.79 6.78
C TRP A 194 12.13 -1.53 5.71
N ALA A 195 11.49 -1.87 4.59
CA ALA A 195 12.14 -2.53 3.47
C ALA A 195 13.30 -1.68 2.93
N LEU A 196 13.07 -0.39 2.65
CA LEU A 196 14.08 0.51 2.10
C LEU A 196 15.20 0.83 3.11
N ASP A 197 14.85 1.17 4.35
CA ASP A 197 15.82 1.69 5.33
C ASP A 197 16.60 0.57 6.05
N ASN A 198 16.10 -0.67 6.05
CA ASN A 198 16.74 -1.80 6.74
C ASN A 198 17.03 -2.97 5.81
N ASP A 199 16.00 -3.65 5.29
CA ASP A 199 16.20 -4.94 4.64
C ASP A 199 16.96 -4.81 3.29
N ALA A 200 16.63 -3.80 2.48
CA ALA A 200 17.19 -3.56 1.16
C ALA A 200 18.66 -3.14 1.20
N VAL A 201 19.05 -2.31 2.18
CA VAL A 201 20.44 -1.86 2.36
C VAL A 201 21.38 -3.05 2.43
N TYR A 202 21.03 -4.07 3.22
CA TYR A 202 21.84 -5.29 3.35
C TYR A 202 21.65 -6.23 2.16
N PHE A 203 20.41 -6.42 1.70
CA PHE A 203 20.10 -7.39 0.66
C PHE A 203 20.71 -7.03 -0.70
N PHE A 204 20.72 -5.74 -1.06
CA PHE A 204 21.32 -5.25 -2.30
C PHE A 204 22.77 -4.82 -2.13
N ASN A 205 23.33 -4.93 -0.92
CA ASN A 205 24.67 -4.45 -0.58
C ASN A 205 24.87 -2.96 -0.94
N ALA A 206 23.88 -2.14 -0.58
CA ALA A 206 23.90 -0.71 -0.86
C ALA A 206 24.63 0.07 0.25
N SER A 207 25.10 1.26 -0.10
CA SER A 207 25.65 2.20 0.88
C SER A 207 24.58 2.63 1.87
N ARG A 208 24.92 2.72 3.16
CA ARG A 208 23.99 3.24 4.19
C ARG A 208 23.62 4.71 4.00
N ASN A 209 24.40 5.46 3.20
CA ASN A 209 24.10 6.85 2.87
C ASN A 209 23.19 6.99 1.64
N ASP A 210 22.94 5.89 0.92
CA ASP A 210 21.98 5.86 -0.18
C ASP A 210 20.56 5.66 0.37
N THR A 211 19.76 6.72 0.34
CA THR A 211 18.38 6.72 0.85
C THR A 211 17.41 5.88 0.02
N THR A 212 17.84 5.45 -1.17
CA THR A 212 17.12 4.50 -2.04
C THR A 212 17.57 3.06 -1.84
N ALA A 213 18.64 2.82 -1.08
CA ALA A 213 19.24 1.50 -0.84
C ALA A 213 19.55 0.72 -2.14
N GLY A 214 19.96 1.42 -3.21
CA GLY A 214 20.24 0.82 -4.51
C GLY A 214 19.02 0.19 -5.19
N VAL A 215 17.81 0.53 -4.76
CA VAL A 215 16.55 0.01 -5.31
C VAL A 215 16.19 0.78 -6.58
N ASP A 216 16.02 0.06 -7.68
CA ASP A 216 15.62 0.64 -8.97
C ASP A 216 14.11 0.88 -9.06
N LEU A 217 13.32 0.03 -8.38
CA LEU A 217 11.86 0.02 -8.44
C LEU A 217 11.25 -0.57 -7.17
N VAL A 218 10.23 0.09 -6.63
CA VAL A 218 9.28 -0.55 -5.72
C VAL A 218 8.08 -1.06 -6.52
N VAL A 219 7.69 -2.29 -6.25
CA VAL A 219 6.45 -2.87 -6.78
C VAL A 219 5.55 -3.15 -5.59
N SER A 220 4.32 -2.63 -5.63
CA SER A 220 3.33 -2.84 -4.58
C SER A 220 2.14 -3.64 -5.12
N GLY A 221 1.78 -4.75 -4.49
CA GLY A 221 0.73 -5.67 -4.91
C GLY A 221 1.25 -6.98 -5.55
N PRO A 222 0.47 -7.66 -6.40
CA PRO A 222 -0.88 -7.29 -6.82
C PRO A 222 -1.89 -7.42 -5.69
N ASN A 223 -2.67 -6.36 -5.46
CA ASN A 223 -3.74 -6.33 -4.47
C ASN A 223 -4.86 -7.32 -4.82
N GLU A 224 -5.42 -7.99 -3.82
CA GLU A 224 -6.63 -8.82 -3.88
C GLU A 224 -7.87 -7.92 -3.90
N GLY A 225 -8.09 -7.27 -5.04
CA GLY A 225 -9.12 -6.25 -5.27
C GLY A 225 -8.59 -5.13 -6.15
N THR A 226 -9.47 -4.40 -6.82
CA THR A 226 -9.08 -3.24 -7.64
C THR A 226 -8.98 -1.97 -6.78
N ASN A 227 -8.11 -1.06 -7.17
CA ASN A 227 -7.95 0.27 -6.57
C ASN A 227 -8.18 1.32 -7.67
N LEU A 228 -9.46 1.56 -7.99
CA LEU A 228 -9.89 2.39 -9.11
C LEU A 228 -10.24 3.81 -8.67
N GLY A 229 -9.63 4.78 -9.33
CA GLY A 229 -9.93 6.19 -9.23
C GLY A 229 -9.42 6.88 -7.96
N PRO A 230 -9.60 8.21 -7.86
CA PRO A 230 -9.00 9.00 -6.80
C PRO A 230 -9.45 8.64 -5.37
N PHE A 231 -10.67 8.12 -5.24
CA PHE A 231 -11.20 7.69 -3.94
C PHE A 231 -10.41 6.50 -3.38
N LEU A 232 -10.29 5.41 -4.15
CA LEU A 232 -9.53 4.24 -3.73
C LEU A 232 -8.02 4.51 -3.71
N TYR A 233 -7.52 5.41 -4.56
CA TYR A 233 -6.13 5.89 -4.48
C TYR A 233 -5.76 6.35 -3.06
N THR A 234 -6.67 7.05 -2.38
CA THR A 234 -6.42 7.61 -1.05
C THR A 234 -6.52 6.55 0.07
N LEU A 235 -7.38 5.55 -0.11
CA LEU A 235 -7.67 4.52 0.90
C LEU A 235 -6.80 3.27 0.78
N SER A 236 -6.23 3.03 -0.41
CA SER A 236 -5.48 1.82 -0.72
C SER A 236 -4.14 1.78 -0.01
N GLY A 237 -3.88 0.70 0.73
CA GLY A 237 -2.57 0.45 1.32
C GLY A 237 -1.53 0.09 0.25
N THR A 238 -1.93 -0.67 -0.77
CA THR A 238 -1.11 -0.96 -1.95
C THR A 238 -0.62 0.31 -2.64
N ILE A 239 -1.51 1.28 -2.89
CA ILE A 239 -1.11 2.58 -3.47
C ILE A 239 -0.34 3.43 -2.45
N GLY A 240 -0.72 3.43 -1.17
CA GLY A 240 -0.01 4.17 -0.13
C GLY A 240 1.48 3.78 -0.02
N ALA A 241 1.80 2.48 -0.07
CA ALA A 241 3.18 2.01 -0.10
C ALA A 241 3.94 2.46 -1.37
N SER A 242 3.26 2.45 -2.52
CA SER A 242 3.80 2.92 -3.80
C SER A 242 4.09 4.43 -3.74
N TYR A 243 3.13 5.19 -3.24
CA TYR A 243 3.18 6.64 -3.09
C TYR A 243 4.35 7.07 -2.20
N PHE A 244 4.48 6.48 -1.01
CA PHE A 244 5.60 6.72 -0.10
C PHE A 244 6.96 6.44 -0.77
N SER A 245 7.03 5.39 -1.59
CA SER A 245 8.27 5.02 -2.28
C SER A 245 8.68 6.07 -3.32
N VAL A 246 7.70 6.65 -4.04
CA VAL A 246 7.93 7.77 -4.96
C VAL A 246 8.45 9.01 -4.23
N GLU A 247 7.87 9.36 -3.07
CA GLU A 247 8.36 10.45 -2.20
C GLU A 247 9.80 10.19 -1.72
N ARG A 248 10.16 8.92 -1.52
CA ARG A 248 11.52 8.47 -1.19
C ARG A 248 12.48 8.44 -2.38
N SER A 249 12.10 9.05 -3.51
CA SER A 249 12.91 9.08 -4.74
C SER A 249 13.13 7.71 -5.39
N VAL A 250 12.31 6.70 -5.05
CA VAL A 250 12.34 5.39 -5.72
C VAL A 250 11.15 5.29 -6.67
N PRO A 251 11.35 5.00 -7.98
CA PRO A 251 10.23 4.76 -8.88
C PRO A 251 9.32 3.67 -8.32
N SER A 252 7.99 3.77 -8.54
CA SER A 252 7.07 2.76 -8.02
C SER A 252 5.88 2.47 -8.92
N ILE A 253 5.49 1.20 -8.95
CA ILE A 253 4.29 0.70 -9.65
C ILE A 253 3.41 -0.07 -8.66
N ALA A 254 2.16 0.36 -8.51
CA ALA A 254 1.12 -0.38 -7.78
C ALA A 254 0.34 -1.28 -8.75
N PHE A 255 0.08 -2.53 -8.36
CA PHE A 255 -0.76 -3.48 -9.10
C PHE A 255 -1.96 -3.88 -8.27
N SER A 256 -3.13 -3.96 -8.89
CA SER A 256 -4.39 -4.32 -8.24
C SER A 256 -5.22 -5.20 -9.17
N ALA A 257 -5.88 -6.23 -8.67
CA ALA A 257 -6.54 -7.21 -9.53
C ALA A 257 -7.88 -7.64 -8.96
N SER A 258 -8.90 -7.82 -9.81
CA SER A 258 -10.14 -8.51 -9.43
C SER A 258 -9.88 -10.02 -9.28
N THR A 259 -9.24 -10.44 -8.18
CA THR A 259 -8.94 -11.84 -7.86
C THR A 259 -9.62 -12.28 -6.57
N ASP A 260 -9.70 -13.59 -6.36
CA ASP A 260 -10.17 -14.14 -5.10
C ASP A 260 -9.10 -13.99 -4.00
N ILE A 261 -9.51 -13.92 -2.74
CA ILE A 261 -8.61 -13.86 -1.57
C ILE A 261 -8.01 -15.24 -1.35
N ARG A 262 -6.69 -15.38 -1.48
CA ARG A 262 -6.01 -16.69 -1.49
C ARG A 262 -4.76 -16.71 -0.63
N GLN A 263 -4.50 -17.84 0.02
CA GLN A 263 -3.24 -18.07 0.72
C GLN A 263 -2.20 -18.61 -0.25
N TYR A 264 -0.92 -18.28 -0.04
CA TYR A 264 0.15 -18.74 -0.94
C TYR A 264 0.29 -20.26 -1.04
N THR A 265 -0.17 -21.00 -0.04
CA THR A 265 -0.19 -22.48 -0.07
C THR A 265 -1.17 -23.05 -1.09
N THR A 266 -2.10 -22.23 -1.59
CA THR A 266 -3.06 -22.62 -2.64
C THR A 266 -2.53 -22.41 -4.06
N LEU A 267 -1.31 -21.88 -4.21
CA LEU A 267 -0.71 -21.62 -5.51
C LEU A 267 -0.38 -22.92 -6.24
N ASN A 268 -0.91 -23.07 -7.44
CA ASN A 268 -0.44 -24.09 -8.38
C ASN A 268 0.57 -23.46 -9.35
N LEU A 269 1.84 -23.35 -8.93
CA LEU A 269 2.91 -22.71 -9.71
C LEU A 269 3.21 -23.41 -11.04
N SER A 270 2.77 -24.66 -11.21
CA SER A 270 2.93 -25.41 -12.46
C SER A 270 1.81 -25.11 -13.47
N ASN A 271 0.68 -24.52 -13.02
CA ASN A 271 -0.45 -24.22 -13.87
C ASN A 271 -0.43 -22.75 -14.33
N PRO A 272 -0.23 -22.45 -15.63
CA PRO A 272 -0.26 -21.08 -16.14
C PRO A 272 -1.65 -20.43 -16.05
N ASP A 273 -2.71 -21.22 -15.85
CA ASP A 273 -4.09 -20.74 -15.66
C ASP A 273 -4.48 -20.60 -14.18
N ASP A 274 -3.57 -20.84 -13.23
CA ASP A 274 -3.79 -20.39 -11.86
C ASP A 274 -3.91 -18.86 -11.84
N GLU A 275 -5.00 -18.35 -11.27
CA GLU A 275 -5.35 -16.92 -11.30
C GLU A 275 -4.18 -16.01 -10.86
N SER A 276 -3.52 -16.34 -9.74
CA SER A 276 -2.41 -15.56 -9.20
C SER A 276 -1.15 -15.69 -10.06
N VAL A 277 -0.89 -16.87 -10.65
CA VAL A 277 0.23 -17.08 -11.59
C VAL A 277 0.03 -16.25 -12.87
N LYS A 278 -1.20 -16.16 -13.36
CA LYS A 278 -1.54 -15.42 -14.57
C LYS A 278 -1.44 -13.91 -14.35
N ILE A 279 -1.99 -13.39 -13.25
CA ILE A 279 -1.80 -11.98 -12.84
C ILE A 279 -0.31 -11.68 -12.64
N ALA A 280 0.42 -12.52 -11.92
CA ALA A 280 1.85 -12.36 -11.72
C ALA A 280 2.65 -12.31 -13.03
N THR A 281 2.28 -13.14 -14.00
CA THR A 281 2.89 -13.13 -15.34
C THR A 281 2.61 -11.82 -16.07
N TYR A 282 1.37 -11.30 -16.03
CA TYR A 282 1.04 -10.00 -16.62
C TYR A 282 1.77 -8.85 -15.94
N SER A 283 1.81 -8.81 -14.61
CA SER A 283 2.47 -7.75 -13.85
C SER A 283 3.99 -7.78 -14.04
N SER A 284 4.61 -8.96 -13.98
CA SER A 284 6.05 -9.11 -14.23
C SER A 284 6.43 -8.70 -15.64
N ASN A 285 5.63 -9.08 -16.65
CA ASN A 285 5.86 -8.70 -18.03
C ASN A 285 5.72 -7.18 -18.23
N PHE A 286 4.74 -6.55 -17.59
CA PHE A 286 4.58 -5.10 -17.62
C PHE A 286 5.78 -4.38 -17.00
N VAL A 287 6.19 -4.77 -15.79
CA VAL A 287 7.40 -4.24 -15.13
C VAL A 287 8.60 -4.36 -16.05
N THR A 288 8.82 -5.56 -16.59
CA THR A 288 9.98 -5.87 -17.44
C THR A 288 9.99 -5.00 -18.70
N ILE A 289 8.89 -5.00 -19.45
CA ILE A 289 8.83 -4.33 -20.75
C ILE A 289 8.88 -2.80 -20.59
N VAL A 290 8.11 -2.24 -19.65
CA VAL A 290 8.11 -0.79 -19.41
C VAL A 290 9.47 -0.31 -18.94
N SER A 291 10.14 -1.07 -18.07
CA SER A 291 11.48 -0.72 -17.58
C SER A 291 12.53 -0.82 -18.68
N ASP A 292 12.48 -1.88 -19.50
CA ASP A 292 13.41 -2.04 -20.61
C ASP A 292 13.24 -0.92 -21.66
N GLU A 293 12.00 -0.50 -21.94
CA GLU A 293 11.73 0.62 -22.85
C GLU A 293 12.16 1.98 -22.27
N ALA A 294 11.92 2.22 -20.97
CA ALA A 294 12.39 3.43 -20.30
C ALA A 294 13.93 3.54 -20.29
N LYS A 295 14.62 2.40 -20.23
CA LYS A 295 16.08 2.30 -20.25
C LYS A 295 16.69 2.10 -21.64
N ARG A 296 15.88 2.03 -22.71
CA ARG A 296 16.32 1.63 -24.06
C ARG A 296 17.47 2.48 -24.61
N SER A 297 17.46 3.79 -24.37
CA SER A 297 18.52 4.70 -24.82
C SER A 297 19.61 4.96 -23.78
N ASN A 298 19.34 4.65 -22.51
CA ASN A 298 20.26 4.85 -21.39
C ASN A 298 19.95 3.82 -20.29
N SER A 299 20.81 2.82 -20.14
CA SER A 299 20.65 1.75 -19.15
C SER A 299 20.66 2.23 -17.70
N SER A 300 21.14 3.44 -17.44
CA SER A 300 21.16 4.09 -16.12
C SER A 300 19.99 5.05 -15.92
N ALA A 301 19.07 5.18 -16.87
CA ALA A 301 17.88 6.01 -16.73
C ALA A 301 16.95 5.46 -15.64
N ARG A 302 16.24 6.38 -14.98
CA ARG A 302 15.15 6.03 -14.08
C ARG A 302 13.98 5.48 -14.90
N ILE A 303 13.27 4.51 -14.34
CA ILE A 303 12.09 3.90 -14.97
C ILE A 303 10.94 4.90 -15.05
N LEU A 304 10.78 5.71 -14.00
CA LEU A 304 9.82 6.81 -13.92
C LEU A 304 10.54 8.09 -13.45
N PRO A 305 10.10 9.29 -13.90
CA PRO A 305 10.56 10.56 -13.36
C PRO A 305 10.36 10.66 -11.84
N LEU A 306 11.10 11.58 -11.19
CA LEU A 306 10.84 11.90 -9.79
C LEU A 306 9.43 12.44 -9.61
N GLY A 307 8.81 12.11 -8.47
CA GLY A 307 7.46 12.54 -8.15
C GLY A 307 6.33 11.85 -8.94
N ILE A 308 6.67 10.93 -9.85
CA ILE A 308 5.69 10.22 -10.68
C ILE A 308 5.70 8.73 -10.35
N GLY A 309 4.51 8.19 -10.11
CA GLY A 309 4.27 6.75 -9.97
C GLY A 309 3.21 6.25 -10.95
N LEU A 310 2.99 4.94 -10.94
CA LEU A 310 2.03 4.28 -11.82
C LEU A 310 1.15 3.31 -11.03
N THR A 311 -0.13 3.23 -11.38
CA THR A 311 -1.05 2.19 -10.90
C THR A 311 -1.59 1.38 -12.07
N VAL A 312 -1.70 0.07 -11.89
CA VAL A 312 -2.26 -0.88 -12.84
C VAL A 312 -3.42 -1.61 -12.19
N ASN A 313 -4.56 -1.67 -12.87
CA ASN A 313 -5.68 -2.50 -12.46
C ASN A 313 -5.97 -3.60 -13.50
N TYR A 314 -6.34 -4.78 -13.02
CA TYR A 314 -6.78 -5.91 -13.84
C TYR A 314 -8.26 -6.22 -13.63
N PRO A 315 -9.02 -6.52 -14.69
CA PRO A 315 -10.38 -7.03 -14.59
C PRO A 315 -10.34 -8.49 -14.09
N LYS A 316 -11.51 -9.08 -13.84
CA LYS A 316 -11.58 -10.50 -13.47
C LYS A 316 -11.19 -11.40 -14.65
N ILE A 317 -10.06 -12.08 -14.54
CA ILE A 317 -9.47 -12.91 -15.61
C ILE A 317 -9.93 -14.37 -15.55
N ALA A 318 -9.88 -15.08 -16.68
CA ALA A 318 -10.13 -16.51 -16.71
C ALA A 318 -9.05 -17.27 -15.89
N PRO A 319 -9.44 -18.32 -15.12
CA PRO A 319 -10.72 -19.03 -15.19
C PRO A 319 -11.82 -18.51 -14.26
N THR A 320 -11.54 -17.58 -13.34
CA THR A 320 -12.52 -17.08 -12.35
C THR A 320 -13.44 -16.00 -12.94
N GLY A 321 -13.08 -15.42 -14.08
CA GLY A 321 -13.87 -14.50 -14.90
C GLY A 321 -13.81 -14.84 -16.39
N ASN A 322 -14.31 -13.92 -17.23
CA ASN A 322 -14.45 -14.15 -18.68
C ASN A 322 -13.31 -13.53 -19.51
N CYS A 323 -12.37 -12.82 -18.88
CA CYS A 323 -11.27 -12.17 -19.58
C CYS A 323 -10.13 -13.15 -19.85
N SER A 324 -10.04 -13.65 -21.09
CA SER A 324 -9.01 -14.61 -21.54
C SER A 324 -7.90 -13.97 -22.39
N ASN A 325 -8.18 -12.87 -23.08
CA ASN A 325 -7.22 -12.16 -23.93
C ASN A 325 -7.06 -10.70 -23.48
N LEU A 326 -6.24 -10.52 -22.43
CA LEU A 326 -6.02 -9.22 -21.81
C LEU A 326 -5.28 -8.25 -22.75
N THR A 327 -5.88 -7.07 -22.97
CA THR A 327 -5.21 -5.94 -23.65
C THR A 327 -4.86 -4.83 -22.65
N TRP A 328 -3.97 -3.91 -23.02
CA TRP A 328 -3.50 -2.83 -22.14
C TRP A 328 -3.99 -1.46 -22.62
N VAL A 329 -4.38 -0.60 -21.68
CA VAL A 329 -4.83 0.77 -21.98
C VAL A 329 -4.09 1.75 -21.07
N HIS A 330 -3.42 2.73 -21.68
CA HIS A 330 -2.97 3.92 -20.96
C HIS A 330 -4.19 4.76 -20.59
N SER A 331 -4.41 4.92 -19.29
CA SER A 331 -5.59 5.54 -18.71
C SER A 331 -5.22 6.67 -17.75
N ARG A 332 -6.22 7.29 -17.15
CA ARG A 332 -6.10 8.24 -16.04
C ARG A 332 -7.00 7.81 -14.88
N LEU A 333 -6.67 8.23 -13.66
CA LEU A 333 -7.43 7.86 -12.45
C LEU A 333 -8.89 8.34 -12.51
N THR A 334 -9.10 9.57 -12.95
CA THR A 334 -10.42 10.22 -13.09
C THR A 334 -11.09 9.88 -14.42
N GLY A 335 -12.42 10.00 -14.51
CA GLY A 335 -13.18 9.71 -15.73
C GLY A 335 -14.14 8.55 -15.50
N LYS A 336 -15.40 8.87 -15.22
CA LYS A 336 -16.38 7.93 -14.63
C LYS A 336 -15.88 7.24 -13.35
N ALA A 337 -14.95 7.87 -12.64
CA ALA A 337 -14.55 7.45 -11.32
C ALA A 337 -15.73 7.59 -10.35
N ILE A 338 -15.74 6.71 -9.36
CA ILE A 338 -16.77 6.62 -8.33
C ILE A 338 -16.20 6.97 -6.96
N ILE A 339 -17.05 7.52 -6.10
CA ILE A 339 -16.82 7.71 -4.67
C ILE A 339 -18.02 7.14 -3.91
N ASP A 340 -17.83 6.77 -2.64
CA ASP A 340 -18.92 6.28 -1.81
C ASP A 340 -19.90 7.40 -1.44
N ARG A 341 -21.20 7.12 -1.60
CA ARG A 341 -22.28 7.83 -0.94
C ARG A 341 -22.80 6.99 0.21
N PHE A 342 -22.75 7.52 1.42
CA PHE A 342 -23.36 6.86 2.58
C PHE A 342 -24.89 6.87 2.47
N VAL A 343 -25.49 5.70 2.62
CA VAL A 343 -26.94 5.46 2.56
C VAL A 343 -27.34 4.52 3.70
N LEU A 344 -28.63 4.45 4.03
CA LEU A 344 -29.13 3.47 4.99
C LEU A 344 -29.61 2.22 4.25
N ASN A 345 -29.25 1.04 4.75
CA ASN A 345 -29.85 -0.20 4.30
C ASN A 345 -31.31 -0.25 4.74
N ALA A 346 -32.24 -0.34 3.78
CA ALA A 346 -33.68 -0.28 4.06
C ALA A 346 -34.20 -1.44 4.92
N THR A 347 -33.50 -2.58 4.94
CA THR A 347 -33.87 -3.77 5.71
C THR A 347 -33.32 -3.73 7.13
N THR A 348 -32.06 -3.35 7.32
CA THR A 348 -31.40 -3.39 8.64
C THR A 348 -31.43 -2.05 9.37
N GLY A 349 -31.71 -0.95 8.67
CA GLY A 349 -31.61 0.41 9.22
C GLY A 349 -30.17 0.89 9.48
N LEU A 350 -29.16 0.07 9.18
CA LEU A 350 -27.75 0.39 9.41
C LEU A 350 -27.14 1.14 8.21
N PRO A 351 -26.12 1.99 8.43
CA PRO A 351 -25.35 2.60 7.35
C PRO A 351 -24.70 1.57 6.41
N THR A 352 -24.71 1.89 5.13
CA THR A 352 -23.99 1.23 4.04
C THR A 352 -23.54 2.29 3.02
N TYR A 353 -22.98 1.87 1.89
CA TYR A 353 -22.56 2.76 0.81
C TYR A 353 -23.24 2.40 -0.52
N ALA A 354 -23.26 3.37 -1.44
CA ALA A 354 -23.66 3.23 -2.83
C ALA A 354 -22.69 4.04 -3.71
N ASP A 355 -22.53 3.65 -4.97
CA ASP A 355 -21.65 4.34 -5.91
C ASP A 355 -22.19 5.74 -6.24
N LEU A 356 -21.32 6.74 -6.19
CA LEU A 356 -21.59 8.10 -6.62
C LEU A 356 -20.57 8.56 -7.66
N VAL A 357 -21.04 8.86 -8.87
CA VAL A 357 -20.27 9.60 -9.87
C VAL A 357 -20.50 11.09 -9.65
N SER A 358 -19.51 11.78 -9.11
CA SER A 358 -19.60 13.23 -8.87
C SER A 358 -18.75 14.03 -9.86
N ALA A 359 -19.20 15.25 -10.19
CA ALA A 359 -18.47 16.16 -11.07
C ALA A 359 -17.12 16.56 -10.48
N GLY A 360 -17.05 16.81 -9.17
CA GLY A 360 -15.81 17.16 -8.47
C GLY A 360 -14.74 16.07 -8.61
N LEU A 361 -15.10 14.80 -8.37
CA LEU A 361 -14.20 13.66 -8.51
C LEU A 361 -13.66 13.48 -9.95
N ASN A 362 -14.45 13.87 -10.95
CA ASN A 362 -14.15 13.64 -12.35
C ASN A 362 -13.68 14.90 -13.10
N THR A 363 -13.42 15.99 -12.39
CA THR A 363 -12.91 17.22 -13.01
C THR A 363 -11.50 16.98 -13.55
N CYS A 364 -11.27 17.30 -14.82
CA CYS A 364 -9.92 17.27 -15.39
C CYS A 364 -9.21 18.59 -15.14
N ILE A 365 -8.33 18.62 -14.14
CA ILE A 365 -7.50 19.79 -13.82
C ILE A 365 -6.03 19.59 -14.22
N SER A 366 -5.54 18.35 -14.20
CA SER A 366 -4.15 17.97 -14.49
C SER A 366 -4.08 16.71 -15.36
N GLY A 367 -3.00 16.59 -16.12
CA GLY A 367 -2.72 15.44 -16.98
C GLY A 367 -3.47 15.46 -18.32
N ASN A 368 -3.44 14.33 -19.02
CA ASN A 368 -4.03 14.22 -20.36
C ASN A 368 -5.52 13.81 -20.27
N CYS A 369 -6.43 14.77 -20.46
CA CYS A 369 -7.88 14.53 -20.42
C CYS A 369 -8.41 13.67 -21.57
N SER A 370 -7.64 13.41 -22.64
CA SER A 370 -8.08 12.56 -23.75
C SER A 370 -7.98 11.07 -23.45
N LEU A 371 -7.26 10.69 -22.37
CA LEU A 371 -7.17 9.31 -21.91
C LEU A 371 -8.49 8.86 -21.25
N PRO A 372 -8.91 7.60 -21.44
CA PRO A 372 -10.06 7.06 -20.74
C PRO A 372 -9.78 6.93 -19.24
N GLY A 373 -10.83 7.05 -18.42
CA GLY A 373 -10.73 6.81 -16.99
C GLY A 373 -10.61 5.32 -16.67
N GLU A 374 -9.75 4.97 -15.71
CA GLU A 374 -9.44 3.57 -15.42
C GLU A 374 -10.64 2.76 -14.89
N THR A 375 -11.56 3.40 -14.17
CA THR A 375 -12.81 2.76 -13.74
C THR A 375 -13.60 2.27 -14.94
N ASP A 376 -13.74 3.10 -15.97
CA ASP A 376 -14.43 2.74 -17.22
C ASP A 376 -13.67 1.67 -18.01
N VAL A 377 -12.33 1.75 -18.08
CA VAL A 377 -11.48 0.75 -18.75
C VAL A 377 -11.71 -0.65 -18.18
N ILE A 378 -11.76 -0.76 -16.85
CA ILE A 378 -11.88 -2.04 -16.17
C ILE A 378 -13.31 -2.58 -16.22
N GLN A 379 -14.31 -1.70 -16.16
CA GLN A 379 -15.72 -2.09 -16.08
C GLN A 379 -16.42 -2.25 -17.45
N ASN A 380 -15.82 -1.81 -18.56
CA ASN A 380 -16.46 -1.84 -19.88
C ASN A 380 -16.62 -3.25 -20.51
N GLY A 381 -16.13 -4.31 -19.85
CA GLY A 381 -16.26 -5.69 -20.32
C GLY A 381 -15.33 -6.08 -21.48
N LYS A 382 -14.43 -5.21 -21.93
CA LYS A 382 -13.54 -5.45 -23.09
C LYS A 382 -12.25 -6.20 -22.75
N CYS A 383 -12.14 -6.78 -21.54
CA CYS A 383 -10.96 -7.52 -21.09
C CYS A 383 -9.67 -6.69 -21.20
N GLN A 384 -9.62 -5.57 -20.47
CA GLN A 384 -8.53 -4.60 -20.55
C GLN A 384 -7.92 -4.34 -19.18
N ALA A 385 -6.60 -4.31 -19.07
CA ALA A 385 -5.89 -3.75 -17.93
C ALA A 385 -5.70 -2.24 -18.13
N SER A 386 -5.88 -1.48 -17.06
CA SER A 386 -5.63 -0.04 -17.04
C SER A 386 -4.20 0.23 -16.53
N ALA A 387 -3.55 1.27 -17.04
CA ALA A 387 -2.29 1.77 -16.54
C ALA A 387 -2.38 3.30 -16.44
N SER A 388 -2.44 3.81 -15.22
CA SER A 388 -2.63 5.24 -14.93
C SER A 388 -1.42 5.80 -14.21
N LEU A 389 -0.92 6.95 -14.67
CA LEU A 389 0.11 7.71 -13.96
C LEU A 389 -0.51 8.55 -12.85
N TYR A 390 0.24 8.72 -11.75
CA TYR A 390 -0.09 9.65 -10.67
C TYR A 390 1.12 10.53 -10.33
N SER A 391 0.85 11.69 -9.75
CA SER A 391 1.85 12.64 -9.25
C SER A 391 1.73 12.75 -7.73
N VAL A 392 2.87 13.01 -7.06
CA VAL A 392 2.93 13.38 -5.64
C VAL A 392 2.99 14.90 -5.42
N ASP A 393 3.01 15.66 -6.51
CA ASP A 393 2.86 17.12 -6.50
C ASP A 393 1.38 17.49 -6.55
N TYR A 394 0.86 17.98 -5.42
CA TYR A 394 -0.56 18.23 -5.19
C TYR A 394 -0.96 19.70 -5.25
N ASP A 395 -0.03 20.58 -5.56
CA ASP A 395 -0.37 21.99 -5.68
C ASP A 395 -1.45 22.17 -6.76
N ALA A 396 -2.40 23.05 -6.46
CA ALA A 396 -3.52 23.28 -7.35
C ALA A 396 -3.01 23.82 -8.70
N PRO A 397 -3.52 23.31 -9.84
CA PRO A 397 -3.00 23.73 -11.15
C PRO A 397 -3.23 25.21 -11.39
N THR A 398 -2.16 25.92 -11.77
CA THR A 398 -2.15 27.38 -11.91
C THR A 398 -3.20 27.90 -12.91
N ASN A 399 -3.46 27.12 -13.97
CA ASN A 399 -4.49 27.42 -14.96
C ASN A 399 -5.92 27.27 -14.40
N ALA A 400 -6.15 26.34 -13.47
CA ALA A 400 -7.45 26.12 -12.85
C ALA A 400 -7.75 27.09 -11.71
N THR A 401 -6.72 27.73 -11.14
CA THR A 401 -6.83 28.63 -9.99
C THR A 401 -6.60 30.11 -10.31
N SER A 402 -6.36 30.49 -11.57
CA SER A 402 -5.96 31.85 -11.97
C SER A 402 -6.86 32.94 -11.36
N ASP A 403 -8.17 32.75 -11.43
CA ASP A 403 -9.16 33.74 -11.00
C ASP A 403 -9.28 33.81 -9.48
N PHE A 404 -9.07 32.69 -8.80
CA PHE A 404 -9.14 32.61 -7.34
C PHE A 404 -7.89 33.17 -6.66
N VAL A 405 -6.70 33.03 -7.27
CA VAL A 405 -5.43 33.51 -6.70
C VAL A 405 -5.44 35.01 -6.44
N ALA A 406 -6.03 35.81 -7.34
CA ALA A 406 -6.15 37.26 -7.16
C ALA A 406 -7.02 37.60 -5.94
N ALA A 407 -8.18 36.94 -5.81
CA ALA A 407 -9.09 37.10 -4.69
C ALA A 407 -8.43 36.66 -3.36
N LEU A 408 -7.76 35.51 -3.35
CA LEU A 408 -7.02 34.99 -2.20
C LEU A 408 -5.92 35.96 -1.75
N THR A 409 -5.12 36.47 -2.69
CA THR A 409 -4.02 37.41 -2.41
C THR A 409 -4.55 38.71 -1.80
N SER A 410 -5.60 39.28 -2.40
CA SER A 410 -6.25 40.50 -1.90
C SER A 410 -6.86 40.28 -0.51
N GLY A 411 -7.58 39.17 -0.32
CA GLY A 411 -8.19 38.80 0.96
C GLY A 411 -7.16 38.65 2.08
N ILE A 412 -6.05 37.95 1.82
CA ILE A 412 -4.94 37.82 2.79
C ILE A 412 -4.34 39.18 3.13
N SER A 413 -4.15 40.06 2.13
CA SER A 413 -3.63 41.42 2.34
C SER A 413 -4.51 42.24 3.29
N LEU A 414 -5.83 42.21 3.08
CA LEU A 414 -6.80 42.90 3.94
C LEU A 414 -6.86 42.34 5.37
N LEU A 415 -6.71 41.02 5.54
CA LEU A 415 -6.64 40.41 6.87
C LEU A 415 -5.40 40.89 7.64
N ASN A 416 -4.28 41.06 6.93
CA ASN A 416 -3.01 41.47 7.55
C ASN A 416 -2.95 42.97 7.87
N SER A 417 -3.61 43.83 7.09
CA SER A 417 -3.62 45.29 7.34
C SER A 417 -4.41 45.69 8.60
N ASN A 418 -5.38 44.87 9.03
CA ASN A 418 -6.17 45.10 10.24
C ASN A 418 -5.44 44.73 11.56
N VAL A 419 -4.28 44.05 11.50
CA VAL A 419 -3.48 43.72 12.69
C VAL A 419 -2.61 44.90 13.12
N THR A 420 -2.14 45.71 12.17
CA THR A 420 -1.26 46.86 12.42
C THR A 420 -1.96 48.13 12.94
N SER A 421 -3.29 48.21 12.92
CA SER A 421 -4.04 49.40 13.38
C SER A 421 -4.41 49.36 14.87
N SER A 422 -4.07 48.29 15.60
CA SER A 422 -4.44 48.12 17.02
C SER A 422 -3.34 48.47 18.04
N SER A 423 -2.11 48.77 17.61
CA SER A 423 -0.96 49.04 18.52
C SER A 423 -0.56 50.52 18.66
N SER A 424 -1.24 51.46 18.01
CA SER A 424 -0.83 52.88 18.01
C SER A 424 -1.71 53.85 18.80
N ASN A 425 -2.65 53.38 19.63
CA ASN A 425 -3.49 54.28 20.44
C ASN A 425 -3.61 53.85 21.91
N ARG A 426 -2.53 53.96 22.68
CA ARG A 426 -2.62 54.29 24.11
C ARG A 426 -1.47 55.19 24.55
N THR A 427 -1.85 56.23 25.30
CA THR A 427 -1.07 57.25 26.02
C THR A 427 -0.53 58.39 25.14
N ASN A 428 -0.84 59.68 25.36
CA ASN A 428 -1.33 60.38 26.55
C ASN A 428 -2.13 61.64 26.16
N SER A 429 -3.33 61.79 26.74
CA SER A 429 -3.86 63.11 27.08
C SER A 429 -4.03 63.17 28.60
N THR A 430 -3.13 63.87 29.28
CA THR A 430 -3.41 64.44 30.59
C THR A 430 -3.48 65.94 30.39
N THR A 431 -4.70 66.46 30.43
CA THR A 431 -5.07 67.87 30.47
C THR A 431 -4.66 68.50 31.81
N ALA A 432 -4.43 69.81 31.75
CA ALA A 432 -4.32 70.73 32.88
C ALA A 432 -5.55 70.71 33.80
#